data_AF-A0A9D6T2T8-F1
#
_entry.id   AF-A0A9D6T2T8-F1
#
_cell.length_a   1.000
_cell.length_b   1.000
_cell.length_c   1.000
_cell.angle_alpha   90.00
_cell.angle_beta   90.00
_cell.angle_gamma   90.00
#
_symmetry.space_group_name_H-M   'P 1'
#
loop_
_entity.id
_entity.type
_entity.pdbx_description
1 polymer ?
#
loop_
_entity_poly.entity_id
_entity_poly.type
_entity_poly.pdbx_seq_one_letter_code
_entity_poly.pdbx_strand_id
1 'polypeptide(L)'
;MLSSEELASSAAIRRREALAWGVIWVSFILFCLLIAGAVLGAFWYRDTAVDSRNASLTVLDGTVLVRRDGEGSWASADPEMVLKKGDSIKTDANAQAFISLFDGSTIRVFSGTELQIKKSWSSRFSSRRQSIVLSQTRGKLQLGVAVSPDGVQRHFALLMPTARMSLSEGSFSAKIDGDMAVLHVRERGNAVMTAAGQTVSLKEGEWSQAGPKQTPSTPMPLQEELVFNGDFAQGTSGWQVLREYGFQEGQGVEGKVERNIDEGRLAMRFTRADSRGTHFGIFLFQEMDRDVSEFSSLKLTLRMKLINQSLPGGGYMGSEYPLMVRIDYRFPGGQSFQDYSLYYQNKDGNRTDTGTKIPQGEWVEYTLPDNLMNLLPKPQHLVGIQVGASGWDFDSEISRIGLTGE
;
A
#
# COMPACT_ATOMS: atom_id res chain seq x y z
N MET A 1 58.32 69.77 43.36
CA MET A 1 57.78 70.47 42.18
C MET A 1 58.46 69.87 40.96
N LEU A 2 57.77 68.99 40.22
CA LEU A 2 58.26 68.50 38.93
C LEU A 2 58.13 69.63 37.90
N SER A 3 59.09 69.77 36.98
CA SER A 3 59.10 70.87 36.00
C SER A 3 57.96 70.70 34.98
N SER A 4 57.51 71.80 34.37
CA SER A 4 56.44 71.80 33.37
C SER A 4 56.74 70.93 32.13
N GLU A 5 58.01 70.63 31.85
CA GLU A 5 58.44 69.72 30.79
C GLU A 5 58.20 68.24 31.10
N GLU A 6 58.35 67.80 32.36
CA GLU A 6 58.04 66.41 32.77
C GLU A 6 56.54 66.12 32.71
N LEU A 7 55.70 67.11 33.04
CA LEU A 7 54.24 66.98 32.95
C LEU A 7 53.78 66.86 31.50
N ALA A 8 54.36 67.64 30.57
CA ALA A 8 54.06 67.58 29.15
C ALA A 8 54.52 66.26 28.49
N SER A 9 55.70 65.74 28.86
CA SER A 9 56.18 64.44 28.38
C SER A 9 55.30 63.29 28.89
N SER A 10 54.87 63.33 30.15
CA SER A 10 53.98 62.33 30.75
C SER A 10 52.58 62.29 30.12
N ALA A 11 52.07 63.43 29.63
CA ALA A 11 50.78 63.52 28.96
C ALA A 11 50.86 62.99 27.51
N ALA A 12 51.97 63.26 26.82
CA ALA A 12 52.22 62.72 25.48
C ALA A 12 52.41 61.20 25.50
N ILE A 13 53.06 60.65 26.53
CA ILE A 13 53.21 59.20 26.74
C ILE A 13 51.84 58.55 26.99
N ARG A 14 51.03 59.08 27.91
CA ARG A 14 49.68 58.57 28.19
C ARG A 14 48.75 58.56 26.97
N ARG A 15 48.86 59.57 26.09
CA ARG A 15 48.07 59.64 24.85
C ARG A 15 48.51 58.59 23.82
N ARG A 16 49.82 58.28 23.75
CA ARG A 16 50.37 57.20 22.91
C ARG A 16 50.01 55.83 23.46
N GLU A 17 50.02 55.64 24.77
CA GLU A 17 49.56 54.42 25.43
C GLU A 17 48.08 54.15 25.17
N ALA A 18 47.21 55.17 25.30
CA ALA A 18 45.80 55.05 25.00
C ALA A 18 45.52 54.68 23.52
N LEU A 19 46.28 55.26 22.59
CA LEU A 19 46.21 54.90 21.17
C LEU A 19 46.70 53.46 20.92
N ALA A 20 47.80 53.05 21.56
CA ALA A 20 48.33 51.69 21.44
C ALA A 20 47.32 50.65 21.97
N TRP A 21 46.72 50.90 23.14
CA TRP A 21 45.65 50.05 23.68
C TRP A 21 44.42 50.01 22.76
N GLY A 22 44.05 51.15 22.16
CA GLY A 22 42.97 51.21 21.18
C GLY A 22 43.23 50.32 19.96
N VAL A 23 44.44 50.38 19.39
CA VAL A 23 44.83 49.53 18.25
C VAL A 23 44.85 48.05 18.61
N ILE A 24 45.33 47.70 19.81
CA ILE A 24 45.32 46.31 20.31
C ILE A 24 43.88 45.79 20.44
N TRP A 25 42.99 46.55 21.07
CA TRP A 25 41.58 46.16 21.24
C TRP A 25 40.85 46.00 19.91
N VAL A 26 41.05 46.94 18.98
CA VAL A 26 40.44 46.84 17.64
C VAL A 26 40.96 45.62 16.89
N SER A 27 42.28 45.38 16.93
CA SER A 27 42.89 44.23 16.26
C SER A 27 42.42 42.90 16.89
N PHE A 28 42.29 42.86 18.22
CA PHE A 28 41.77 41.70 18.94
C PHE A 28 40.30 41.43 18.60
N ILE A 29 39.44 42.45 18.60
CA ILE A 29 38.04 42.31 18.20
C ILE A 29 37.94 41.83 16.75
N LEU A 30 38.72 42.42 15.84
CA LEU A 30 38.75 42.02 14.44
C LEU A 30 39.18 40.55 14.28
N PHE A 31 40.20 40.11 15.03
CA PHE A 31 40.65 38.72 15.07
C PHE A 31 39.56 37.78 15.60
N CYS A 32 38.89 38.13 16.70
CA CYS A 32 37.77 37.37 17.23
C CYS A 32 36.61 37.27 16.23
N LEU A 33 36.27 38.35 15.53
CA LEU A 33 35.24 38.34 14.50
C LEU A 33 35.63 37.47 13.29
N LEU A 34 36.90 37.49 12.88
CA LEU A 34 37.39 36.61 11.82
C LEU A 34 37.31 35.14 12.21
N ILE A 35 37.69 34.78 13.44
CA ILE A 35 37.56 33.40 13.94
C ILE A 35 36.08 33.01 14.00
N ALA A 36 35.23 33.84 14.59
CA ALA A 36 33.80 33.55 14.69
C ALA A 36 33.17 33.39 13.30
N GLY A 37 33.51 34.26 12.35
CA GLY A 37 33.08 34.18 10.97
C GLY A 37 33.57 32.91 10.26
N ALA A 38 34.83 32.52 10.46
CA ALA A 38 35.39 31.30 9.90
C ALA A 38 34.70 30.04 10.46
N VAL A 39 34.46 30.00 11.78
CA VAL A 39 33.78 28.88 12.45
C VAL A 39 32.32 28.78 11.99
N LEU A 40 31.59 29.89 12.00
CA LEU A 40 30.21 29.94 11.50
C LEU A 40 30.12 29.57 10.02
N GLY A 41 31.06 30.07 9.20
CA GLY A 41 31.17 29.73 7.79
C GLY A 41 31.44 28.24 7.56
N ALA A 42 32.32 27.63 8.36
CA ALA A 42 32.61 26.21 8.29
C ALA A 42 31.40 25.34 8.69
N PHE A 43 30.70 25.69 9.78
CA PHE A 43 29.48 25.00 10.17
C PHE A 43 28.37 25.15 9.13
N TRP A 44 28.17 26.37 8.62
CA TRP A 44 27.19 26.64 7.56
C TRP A 44 27.51 25.84 6.30
N TYR A 45 28.77 25.83 5.85
CA TYR A 45 29.19 25.07 4.69
C TYR A 45 29.01 23.56 4.89
N ARG A 46 29.36 23.04 6.07
CA ARG A 46 29.17 21.62 6.39
C ARG A 46 27.69 21.21 6.32
N ASP A 47 26.80 22.06 6.80
CA ASP A 47 25.37 21.75 6.90
C ASP A 47 24.60 22.00 5.58
N THR A 48 25.13 22.84 4.67
CA THR A 48 24.50 23.18 3.38
C THR A 48 25.16 22.54 2.15
N ALA A 49 26.38 22.03 2.27
CA ALA A 49 27.06 21.36 1.16
C ALA A 49 26.30 20.09 0.74
N VAL A 50 25.97 20.00 -0.55
CA VAL A 50 25.26 18.88 -1.16
C VAL A 50 26.08 18.25 -2.26
N ASP A 51 25.99 16.94 -2.40
CA ASP A 51 26.52 16.21 -3.54
C ASP A 51 25.36 15.76 -4.44
N SER A 52 25.47 16.05 -5.74
CA SER A 52 24.52 15.55 -6.72
C SER A 52 24.67 14.04 -6.87
N ARG A 53 23.54 13.33 -6.89
CA ARG A 53 23.52 11.88 -6.98
C ARG A 53 22.89 11.45 -8.30
N ASN A 54 23.53 10.50 -8.95
CA ASN A 54 23.05 9.96 -10.23
C ASN A 54 22.04 8.85 -9.99
N ALA A 55 21.25 8.55 -11.02
CA ALA A 55 20.40 7.38 -11.11
C ALA A 55 20.90 6.48 -12.25
N SER A 56 20.60 5.19 -12.20
CA SER A 56 20.88 4.25 -13.29
C SER A 56 19.59 3.89 -14.01
N LEU A 57 19.58 4.04 -15.32
CA LEU A 57 18.53 3.61 -16.24
C LEU A 57 18.90 2.25 -16.82
N THR A 58 17.94 1.34 -16.84
CA THR A 58 17.99 0.07 -17.55
C THR A 58 16.79 0.00 -18.50
N VAL A 59 17.03 -0.20 -19.79
CA VAL A 59 15.97 -0.41 -20.78
C VAL A 59 15.52 -1.87 -20.70
N LEU A 60 14.23 -2.10 -20.42
CA LEU A 60 13.66 -3.44 -20.31
C LEU A 60 13.13 -3.94 -21.64
N ASP A 61 12.46 -3.07 -22.38
CA ASP A 61 11.86 -3.37 -23.68
C ASP A 61 11.66 -2.08 -24.49
N GLY A 62 11.56 -2.20 -25.82
CA GLY A 62 11.29 -1.11 -26.76
C GLY A 62 12.33 0.01 -26.80
N THR A 63 11.95 1.17 -27.35
CA THR A 63 12.83 2.35 -27.47
C THR A 63 12.59 3.35 -26.35
N VAL A 64 13.66 3.66 -25.61
CA VAL A 64 13.68 4.69 -24.57
C VAL A 64 14.53 5.85 -25.07
N LEU A 65 13.98 7.06 -25.01
CA LEU A 65 14.67 8.29 -25.39
C LEU A 65 15.09 9.05 -24.13
N VAL A 66 16.28 9.62 -24.15
CA VAL A 66 16.82 10.49 -23.09
C VAL A 66 17.17 11.84 -23.69
N ARG A 67 16.86 12.91 -22.95
CA ARG A 67 17.28 14.28 -23.24
C ARG A 67 18.07 14.79 -22.04
N ARG A 68 19.34 15.14 -22.27
CA ARG A 68 20.20 15.68 -21.22
C ARG A 68 19.76 17.08 -20.80
N ASP A 69 20.09 17.47 -19.58
CA ASP A 69 19.82 18.82 -19.09
C ASP A 69 20.44 19.89 -20.01
N GLY A 70 19.65 20.88 -20.41
CA GLY A 70 20.06 21.94 -21.33
C GLY A 70 20.11 21.55 -22.82
N GLU A 71 19.97 20.28 -23.18
CA GLU A 71 19.89 19.84 -24.58
C GLU A 71 18.45 19.91 -25.11
N GLY A 72 18.28 20.32 -26.36
CA GLY A 72 16.97 20.42 -27.00
C GLY A 72 16.48 19.11 -27.63
N SER A 73 17.40 18.22 -28.02
CA SER A 73 17.12 17.00 -28.78
C SER A 73 17.01 15.76 -27.89
N TRP A 74 16.12 14.85 -28.28
CA TRP A 74 16.03 13.51 -27.70
C TRP A 74 17.01 12.56 -28.42
N ALA A 75 17.74 11.76 -27.66
CA ALA A 75 18.62 10.70 -28.16
C ALA A 75 18.15 9.33 -27.66
N SER A 76 18.46 8.25 -28.36
CA SER A 76 18.21 6.90 -27.85
C SER A 76 19.04 6.65 -26.60
N ALA A 77 18.43 6.02 -25.59
CA ALA A 77 19.15 5.53 -24.43
C ALA A 77 19.95 4.28 -24.79
N ASP A 78 21.11 4.12 -24.17
CA ASP A 78 21.81 2.83 -24.13
C ASP A 78 21.05 1.86 -23.19
N PRO A 79 21.20 0.53 -23.35
CA PRO A 79 20.53 -0.45 -22.49
C PRO A 79 20.78 -0.24 -20.99
N GLU A 80 21.97 0.23 -20.64
CA GLU A 80 22.32 0.70 -19.31
C GLU A 80 22.94 2.09 -19.41
N MET A 81 22.39 3.07 -18.69
CA MET A 81 22.80 4.47 -18.82
C MET A 81 22.72 5.20 -17.48
N VAL A 82 23.68 6.07 -17.22
CA VAL A 82 23.63 6.94 -16.03
C VAL A 82 22.83 8.20 -16.33
N LEU A 83 21.85 8.48 -15.49
CA LEU A 83 21.01 9.68 -15.50
C LEU A 83 21.47 10.67 -14.43
N LYS A 84 21.51 11.94 -14.80
CA LYS A 84 21.87 13.05 -13.91
C LYS A 84 20.65 13.89 -13.58
N LYS A 85 20.80 14.77 -12.59
CA LYS A 85 19.84 15.84 -12.33
C LYS A 85 19.61 16.64 -13.62
N GLY A 86 18.35 16.89 -13.94
CA GLY A 86 17.88 17.65 -15.10
C GLY A 86 17.52 16.77 -16.31
N ASP A 87 18.06 15.56 -16.38
CA ASP A 87 17.79 14.64 -17.49
C ASP A 87 16.31 14.26 -17.55
N SER A 88 15.79 14.17 -18.77
CA SER A 88 14.43 13.72 -19.09
C SER A 88 14.47 12.39 -19.84
N ILE A 89 13.46 11.56 -19.63
CA ILE A 89 13.31 10.24 -20.22
C ILE A 89 11.92 10.16 -20.81
N LYS A 90 11.81 9.53 -21.97
CA LYS A 90 10.55 9.30 -22.68
C LYS A 90 10.52 7.89 -23.24
N THR A 91 9.48 7.13 -22.93
CA THR A 91 9.23 5.79 -23.48
C THR A 91 8.26 5.87 -24.66
N ASP A 92 8.47 5.03 -25.67
CA ASP A 92 7.52 4.84 -26.77
C ASP A 92 6.28 4.00 -26.33
N ALA A 93 5.41 3.63 -27.27
CA ALA A 93 4.15 2.92 -27.00
C ALA A 93 4.34 1.47 -26.49
N ASN A 94 5.48 0.83 -26.77
CA ASN A 94 5.78 -0.54 -26.37
C ASN A 94 7.00 -0.64 -25.45
N ALA A 95 7.65 0.48 -25.13
CA ALA A 95 8.85 0.51 -24.32
C ALA A 95 8.59 0.51 -22.83
N GLN A 96 9.52 -0.10 -22.09
CA GLN A 96 9.57 -0.06 -20.64
C GLN A 96 11.00 0.18 -20.18
N ALA A 97 11.13 0.95 -19.09
CA ALA A 97 12.40 1.24 -18.46
C ALA A 97 12.32 1.02 -16.95
N PHE A 98 13.46 0.71 -16.36
CA PHE A 98 13.66 0.63 -14.93
C PHE A 98 14.73 1.64 -14.51
N ILE A 99 14.48 2.38 -13.43
CA ILE A 99 15.42 3.35 -12.88
C ILE A 99 15.68 2.99 -11.43
N SER A 100 16.96 2.83 -11.08
CA SER A 100 17.41 2.72 -9.69
C SER A 100 17.99 4.06 -9.24
N LEU A 101 17.48 4.55 -8.11
CA LEU A 101 17.94 5.78 -7.47
C LEU A 101 19.02 5.48 -6.43
N PHE A 102 19.79 6.50 -6.06
CA PHE A 102 20.92 6.36 -5.15
C PHE A 102 20.54 5.97 -3.71
N ASP A 103 19.29 6.17 -3.31
CA ASP A 103 18.76 5.85 -1.97
C ASP A 103 18.14 4.45 -1.91
N GLY A 104 18.28 3.65 -2.98
CA GLY A 104 17.66 2.33 -3.11
C GLY A 104 16.21 2.37 -3.60
N SER A 105 15.64 3.56 -3.80
CA SER A 105 14.30 3.68 -4.40
C SER A 105 14.34 3.29 -5.88
N THR A 106 13.23 2.77 -6.39
CA THR A 106 13.11 2.23 -7.75
C THR A 106 11.92 2.83 -8.47
N ILE A 107 12.04 2.95 -9.79
CA ILE A 107 10.98 3.47 -10.66
C ILE A 107 10.87 2.58 -11.87
N ARG A 108 9.70 1.98 -12.07
CA ARG A 108 9.34 1.36 -13.36
C ARG A 108 8.57 2.39 -14.19
N VAL A 109 9.10 2.68 -15.36
CA VAL A 109 8.55 3.63 -16.34
C VAL A 109 7.84 2.81 -17.42
N PHE A 110 6.51 2.94 -17.50
CA PHE A 110 5.70 2.22 -18.49
C PHE A 110 5.72 2.93 -19.84
N SER A 111 5.10 2.32 -20.85
CA SER A 111 4.98 2.90 -22.17
C SER A 111 4.28 4.26 -22.19
N GLY A 112 4.63 5.09 -23.16
CA GLY A 112 4.06 6.42 -23.36
C GLY A 112 4.35 7.42 -22.24
N THR A 113 5.32 7.15 -21.37
CA THR A 113 5.62 7.93 -20.17
C THR A 113 6.75 8.92 -20.44
N GLU A 114 6.64 10.11 -19.85
CA GLU A 114 7.72 11.08 -19.83
C GLU A 114 7.99 11.52 -18.38
N LEU A 115 9.26 11.43 -17.99
CA LEU A 115 9.75 11.62 -16.63
C LEU A 115 11.02 12.46 -16.65
N GLN A 116 11.14 13.43 -15.75
CA GLN A 116 12.34 14.23 -15.54
C GLN A 116 12.82 14.15 -14.09
N ILE A 117 14.13 14.02 -13.90
CA ILE A 117 14.78 14.06 -12.57
C ILE A 117 15.06 15.53 -12.21
N LYS A 118 14.14 16.22 -11.54
CA LYS A 118 14.31 17.63 -11.16
C LYS A 118 15.37 17.84 -10.07
N LYS A 119 15.39 16.97 -9.06
CA LYS A 119 16.36 17.00 -7.95
C LYS A 119 16.78 15.58 -7.60
N SER A 120 18.07 15.41 -7.35
CA SER A 120 18.66 14.18 -6.83
C SER A 120 19.97 14.54 -6.13
N TRP A 121 19.95 14.65 -4.80
CA TRP A 121 21.12 15.02 -4.01
C TRP A 121 21.06 14.47 -2.57
N SER A 122 22.23 14.39 -1.94
CA SER A 122 22.40 14.09 -0.51
C SER A 122 23.34 15.11 0.16
N SER A 123 23.21 15.33 1.47
CA SER A 123 24.18 16.15 2.21
C SER A 123 25.58 15.51 2.15
N ARG A 124 26.59 16.33 1.86
CA ARG A 124 27.96 15.88 1.57
C ARG A 124 28.66 15.21 2.77
N PHE A 125 28.48 15.76 3.96
CA PHE A 125 29.27 15.38 5.14
C PHE A 125 28.54 14.48 6.13
N SER A 126 27.22 14.33 6.02
CA SER A 126 26.41 13.59 6.99
C SER A 126 25.48 12.56 6.37
N SER A 127 25.18 12.66 5.06
CA SER A 127 24.13 11.89 4.36
C SER A 127 22.74 11.89 5.03
N ARG A 128 22.52 12.73 6.07
CA ARG A 128 21.29 12.81 6.85
C ARG A 128 20.15 13.53 6.14
N ARG A 129 20.44 14.28 5.08
CA ARG A 129 19.42 14.94 4.27
C ARG A 129 19.52 14.48 2.84
N GLN A 130 18.40 14.04 2.30
CA GLN A 130 18.30 13.57 0.93
C GLN A 130 17.08 14.18 0.27
N SER A 131 17.19 14.52 -1.01
CA SER A 131 16.02 14.98 -1.76
C SER A 131 16.00 14.43 -3.17
N ILE A 132 14.87 13.83 -3.49
CA ILE A 132 14.55 13.28 -4.80
C ILE A 132 13.24 13.92 -5.24
N VAL A 133 13.29 14.66 -6.34
CA VAL A 133 12.10 15.28 -6.93
C VAL A 133 12.02 14.87 -8.38
N LEU A 134 10.93 14.20 -8.71
CA LEU A 134 10.61 13.71 -10.04
C LEU A 134 9.50 14.57 -10.63
N SER A 135 9.49 14.70 -11.95
CA SER A 135 8.42 15.40 -12.68
C SER A 135 7.90 14.49 -13.80
N GLN A 136 6.65 14.08 -13.70
CA GLN A 136 5.98 13.29 -14.72
C GLN A 136 5.02 14.18 -15.51
N THR A 137 5.10 14.16 -16.83
CA THR A 137 4.23 14.97 -17.70
C THR A 137 3.16 14.14 -18.39
N ARG A 138 3.37 12.82 -18.54
CA ARG A 138 2.38 11.88 -19.10
C ARG A 138 2.71 10.42 -18.73
N GLY A 139 1.77 9.52 -18.96
CA GLY A 139 1.95 8.07 -18.84
C GLY A 139 1.79 7.52 -17.42
N LYS A 140 2.48 6.43 -17.10
CA LYS A 140 2.34 5.69 -15.84
C LYS A 140 3.70 5.32 -15.24
N LEU A 141 3.78 5.44 -13.92
CA LEU A 141 4.92 5.02 -13.10
C LEU A 141 4.47 4.00 -12.05
N GLN A 142 5.37 3.09 -11.71
CA GLN A 142 5.34 2.35 -10.46
C GLN A 142 6.59 2.72 -9.68
N LEU A 143 6.40 3.16 -8.45
CA LEU A 143 7.43 3.75 -7.59
C LEU A 143 7.58 2.87 -6.35
N GLY A 144 8.78 2.37 -6.10
CA GLY A 144 9.14 1.76 -4.83
C GLY A 144 10.06 2.70 -4.08
N VAL A 145 9.55 3.35 -3.03
CA VAL A 145 10.36 4.25 -2.21
C VAL A 145 10.97 3.43 -1.07
N ALA A 146 12.30 3.33 -1.05
CA ALA A 146 13.02 2.48 -0.11
C ALA A 146 12.80 2.92 1.34
N VAL A 147 12.98 2.03 2.31
CA VAL A 147 12.95 2.40 3.74
C VAL A 147 14.08 3.40 4.01
N SER A 148 13.76 4.51 4.67
CA SER A 148 14.76 5.53 5.01
C SER A 148 15.56 5.06 6.22
N PRO A 149 16.91 5.07 6.20
CA PRO A 149 17.69 4.73 7.38
C PRO A 149 17.40 5.66 8.57
N ASP A 150 17.52 5.15 9.79
CA ASP A 150 17.24 5.90 11.01
C ASP A 150 18.03 7.23 11.05
N GLY A 151 17.32 8.33 11.34
CA GLY A 151 17.90 9.66 11.42
C GLY A 151 18.19 10.34 10.08
N VAL A 152 17.82 9.73 8.94
CA VAL A 152 17.86 10.36 7.62
C VAL A 152 16.52 11.03 7.33
N GLN A 153 16.55 12.34 7.11
CA GLN A 153 15.43 13.13 6.61
C GLN A 153 15.43 13.09 5.08
N ARG A 154 14.52 12.32 4.49
CA ARG A 154 14.34 12.23 3.04
C ARG A 154 13.10 12.99 2.59
N HIS A 155 13.28 13.84 1.58
CA HIS A 155 12.21 14.47 0.82
C HIS A 155 12.05 13.79 -0.54
N PHE A 156 11.04 12.93 -0.69
CA PHE A 156 10.70 12.30 -1.97
C PHE A 156 9.39 12.89 -2.51
N ALA A 157 9.43 13.49 -3.70
CA ALA A 157 8.22 14.08 -4.30
C ALA A 157 8.10 13.78 -5.80
N LEU A 158 6.86 13.60 -6.24
CA LEU A 158 6.46 13.51 -7.64
C LEU A 158 5.62 14.73 -8.01
N LEU A 159 6.04 15.44 -9.05
CA LEU A 159 5.33 16.58 -9.62
C LEU A 159 4.60 16.13 -10.88
N MET A 160 3.30 16.39 -10.92
CA MET A 160 2.45 16.25 -12.10
C MET A 160 1.88 17.63 -12.49
N PRO A 161 1.31 17.79 -13.70
CA PRO A 161 0.77 19.08 -14.13
C PRO A 161 -0.29 19.66 -13.18
N THR A 162 -1.13 18.81 -12.58
CA THR A 162 -2.26 19.23 -11.72
C THR A 162 -2.03 19.00 -10.24
N ALA A 163 -1.03 18.21 -9.85
CA ALA A 163 -0.83 17.80 -8.45
C ALA A 163 0.66 17.64 -8.08
N ARG A 164 0.95 17.85 -6.80
CA ARG A 164 2.22 17.51 -6.17
C ARG A 164 1.99 16.40 -5.15
N MET A 165 2.78 15.35 -5.24
CA MET A 165 2.70 14.19 -4.35
C MET A 165 3.98 14.12 -3.52
N SER A 166 3.86 14.03 -2.20
CA SER A 166 4.97 13.72 -1.30
C SER A 166 4.82 12.26 -0.87
N LEU A 167 5.85 11.46 -1.11
CA LEU A 167 5.80 10.02 -0.89
C LEU A 167 6.71 9.65 0.29
N SER A 168 6.21 8.86 1.24
CA SER A 168 7.04 8.21 2.25
C SER A 168 7.69 6.95 1.65
N GLU A 169 8.25 6.09 2.51
CA GLU A 169 8.52 4.70 2.14
C GLU A 169 7.25 3.96 1.73
N GLY A 170 7.40 2.93 0.88
CA GLY A 170 6.32 2.08 0.39
C GLY A 170 6.25 1.99 -1.13
N SER A 171 5.17 1.36 -1.62
CA SER A 171 4.91 1.16 -3.05
C SER A 171 3.75 2.03 -3.52
N PHE A 172 3.92 2.65 -4.69
CA PHE A 172 2.94 3.58 -5.26
C PHE A 172 2.78 3.34 -6.77
N SER A 173 1.58 3.60 -7.29
CA SER A 173 1.36 3.74 -8.74
C SER A 173 0.83 5.12 -9.05
N ALA A 174 1.47 5.80 -10.00
CA ALA A 174 1.14 7.16 -10.36
C ALA A 174 0.87 7.24 -11.87
N LYS A 175 -0.26 7.82 -12.26
CA LYS A 175 -0.75 7.87 -13.63
C LYS A 175 -1.25 9.26 -13.95
N ILE A 176 -1.04 9.72 -15.18
CA ILE A 176 -1.75 10.86 -15.74
C ILE A 176 -2.80 10.32 -16.71
N ASP A 177 -4.07 10.46 -16.36
CA ASP A 177 -5.22 10.01 -17.15
C ASP A 177 -5.93 11.19 -17.82
N GLY A 178 -5.71 11.40 -19.11
CA GLY A 178 -6.03 12.68 -19.75
C GLY A 178 -5.27 13.81 -19.04
N ASP A 179 -6.00 14.70 -18.37
CA ASP A 179 -5.43 15.79 -17.55
C ASP A 179 -5.51 15.52 -16.03
N MET A 180 -5.95 14.33 -15.61
CA MET A 180 -6.09 13.95 -14.21
C MET A 180 -4.79 13.34 -13.68
N ALA A 181 -4.26 13.89 -12.59
CA ALA A 181 -3.22 13.23 -11.81
C ALA A 181 -3.87 12.21 -10.89
N VAL A 182 -3.44 10.95 -10.95
CA VAL A 182 -3.98 9.84 -10.15
C VAL A 182 -2.83 9.18 -9.37
N LEU A 183 -3.02 8.98 -8.07
CA LEU A 183 -2.07 8.31 -7.19
C LEU A 183 -2.74 7.18 -6.42
N HIS A 184 -2.18 5.99 -6.54
CA HIS A 184 -2.57 4.79 -5.80
C HIS A 184 -1.47 4.46 -4.79
N VAL A 185 -1.84 4.30 -3.53
CA VAL A 185 -0.94 3.86 -2.46
C VAL A 185 -1.11 2.35 -2.27
N ARG A 186 -0.06 1.60 -2.56
CA ARG A 186 -0.02 0.14 -2.43
C ARG A 186 0.61 -0.21 -1.07
N GLU A 187 1.50 -1.18 -1.05
CA GLU A 187 2.05 -1.77 0.17
C GLU A 187 2.87 -0.77 0.99
N ARG A 188 2.60 -0.73 2.31
CA ARG A 188 3.35 0.01 3.34
C ARG A 188 3.54 1.49 3.05
N GLY A 189 2.72 2.06 2.16
CA GLY A 189 2.87 3.43 1.67
C GLY A 189 2.06 4.43 2.49
N ASN A 190 2.62 5.62 2.68
CA ASN A 190 1.86 6.82 3.01
C ASN A 190 2.21 7.91 2.00
N ALA A 191 1.22 8.65 1.54
CA ALA A 191 1.42 9.74 0.61
C ALA A 191 0.57 10.95 0.96
N VAL A 192 1.03 12.11 0.51
CA VAL A 192 0.29 13.35 0.62
C VAL A 192 0.15 13.91 -0.78
N MET A 193 -1.09 14.08 -1.26
CA MET A 193 -1.38 14.73 -2.54
C MET A 193 -1.87 16.16 -2.28
N THR A 194 -1.24 17.13 -2.92
CA THR A 194 -1.61 18.55 -2.87
C THR A 194 -1.98 19.02 -4.27
N ALA A 195 -3.19 19.57 -4.44
CA ALA A 195 -3.66 20.21 -5.67
C ALA A 195 -4.59 21.38 -5.35
N ALA A 196 -4.55 22.43 -6.17
CA ALA A 196 -5.34 23.65 -5.98
C ALA A 196 -5.31 24.24 -4.54
N GLY A 197 -4.17 24.13 -3.85
CA GLY A 197 -3.99 24.62 -2.47
C GLY A 197 -4.56 23.74 -1.37
N GLN A 198 -5.26 22.64 -1.71
CA GLN A 198 -5.77 21.65 -0.76
C GLN A 198 -4.90 20.40 -0.74
N THR A 199 -4.91 19.71 0.39
CA THR A 199 -4.06 18.55 0.64
C THR A 199 -4.88 17.40 1.18
N VAL A 200 -4.62 16.20 0.67
CA VAL A 200 -5.21 14.95 1.16
C VAL A 200 -4.08 13.98 1.53
N SER A 201 -4.23 13.31 2.67
CA SER A 201 -3.35 12.22 3.09
C SER A 201 -3.93 10.90 2.63
N LEU A 202 -3.10 10.06 2.05
CA LEU A 202 -3.43 8.72 1.58
C LEU A 202 -2.60 7.71 2.36
N LYS A 203 -3.25 6.65 2.83
CA LYS A 203 -2.61 5.49 3.45
C LYS A 203 -2.65 4.29 2.50
N GLU A 204 -1.95 3.22 2.88
CA GLU A 204 -2.00 1.94 2.18
C GLU A 204 -3.42 1.51 1.85
N GLY A 205 -3.62 1.10 0.60
CA GLY A 205 -4.92 0.67 0.10
C GLY A 205 -5.86 1.83 -0.23
N GLU A 206 -5.37 3.06 -0.39
CA GLU A 206 -6.16 4.20 -0.85
C GLU A 206 -5.62 4.81 -2.14
N TRP A 207 -6.48 5.52 -2.85
CA TRP A 207 -6.12 6.34 -3.99
C TRP A 207 -6.87 7.67 -3.99
N SER A 208 -6.33 8.64 -4.72
CA SER A 208 -6.98 9.93 -4.96
C SER A 208 -6.55 10.49 -6.32
N GLN A 209 -7.36 11.41 -6.83
CA GLN A 209 -7.12 12.07 -8.11
C GLN A 209 -7.33 13.59 -8.02
N ALA A 210 -6.67 14.33 -8.92
CA ALA A 210 -6.84 15.77 -9.06
C ALA A 210 -6.74 16.21 -10.53
N GLY A 211 -7.77 16.91 -10.99
CA GLY A 211 -7.82 17.52 -12.33
C GLY A 211 -7.33 18.97 -12.36
N PRO A 212 -7.35 19.61 -13.54
CA PRO A 212 -6.93 21.00 -13.69
C PRO A 212 -7.74 21.95 -12.80
N LYS A 213 -7.03 22.69 -11.93
CA LYS A 213 -7.63 23.64 -10.97
C LYS A 213 -8.63 23.00 -9.99
N GLN A 214 -8.65 21.68 -9.87
CA GLN A 214 -9.47 20.96 -8.92
C GLN A 214 -8.65 20.58 -7.69
N THR A 215 -9.31 20.52 -6.54
CA THR A 215 -8.72 19.95 -5.32
C THR A 215 -8.64 18.42 -5.45
N PRO A 216 -7.77 17.75 -4.67
CA PRO A 216 -7.76 16.28 -4.65
C PRO A 216 -9.12 15.73 -4.21
N SER A 217 -9.51 14.58 -4.77
CA SER A 217 -10.64 13.81 -4.25
C SER A 217 -10.35 13.33 -2.83
N THR A 218 -11.40 13.07 -2.05
CA THR A 218 -11.26 12.34 -0.79
C THR A 218 -10.58 10.98 -1.03
N PRO A 219 -9.81 10.43 -0.07
CA PRO A 219 -9.22 9.11 -0.23
C PRO A 219 -10.30 8.09 -0.50
N MET A 220 -10.13 7.34 -1.58
CA MET A 220 -11.01 6.24 -1.97
C MET A 220 -10.25 4.94 -1.74
N PRO A 221 -10.91 3.89 -1.21
CA PRO A 221 -10.26 2.60 -1.06
C PRO A 221 -9.90 2.02 -2.43
N LEU A 222 -8.72 1.43 -2.51
CA LEU A 222 -8.22 0.68 -3.66
C LEU A 222 -8.88 -0.70 -3.74
N GLN A 223 -9.30 -1.22 -2.59
CA GLN A 223 -10.02 -2.47 -2.45
C GLN A 223 -11.47 -2.20 -2.08
N GLU A 224 -12.41 -2.74 -2.85
CA GLU A 224 -13.84 -2.69 -2.53
C GLU A 224 -14.23 -3.93 -1.73
N GLU A 225 -14.75 -3.75 -0.50
CA GLU A 225 -15.38 -4.84 0.24
C GLU A 225 -16.79 -5.06 -0.31
N LEU A 226 -17.01 -6.25 -0.86
CA LEU A 226 -18.25 -6.59 -1.53
C LEU A 226 -19.25 -7.26 -0.57
N VAL A 227 -18.78 -7.85 0.54
CA VAL A 227 -19.67 -8.49 1.53
C VAL A 227 -20.19 -7.43 2.51
N PHE A 228 -21.50 -7.26 2.55
CA PHE A 228 -22.15 -6.42 3.54
C PHE A 228 -22.25 -7.13 4.90
N ASN A 229 -21.88 -6.44 5.98
CA ASN A 229 -22.03 -6.93 7.36
C ASN A 229 -21.39 -8.34 7.56
N GLY A 230 -20.21 -8.53 6.97
CA GLY A 230 -19.46 -9.78 7.04
C GLY A 230 -18.76 -10.04 8.39
N ASP A 231 -18.69 -9.04 9.26
CA ASP A 231 -18.26 -9.18 10.67
C ASP A 231 -19.44 -9.47 11.63
N PHE A 232 -20.65 -9.53 11.08
CA PHE A 232 -21.91 -9.76 11.79
C PHE A 232 -22.21 -8.75 12.91
N ALA A 233 -21.55 -7.58 12.96
CA ALA A 233 -21.79 -6.57 14.00
C ALA A 233 -23.25 -6.09 14.04
N GLN A 234 -23.94 -6.12 12.89
CA GLN A 234 -25.36 -5.82 12.76
C GLN A 234 -26.23 -7.10 12.79
N GLY A 235 -25.67 -8.22 13.23
CA GLY A 235 -26.30 -9.53 13.22
C GLY A 235 -26.45 -10.15 11.84
N THR A 236 -27.65 -10.64 11.55
CA THR A 236 -28.03 -11.21 10.25
C THR A 236 -28.61 -10.15 9.30
N SER A 237 -28.41 -8.86 9.55
CA SER A 237 -28.82 -7.82 8.60
C SER A 237 -28.12 -8.04 7.26
N GLY A 238 -28.89 -8.08 6.17
CA GLY A 238 -28.39 -8.42 4.84
C GLY A 238 -28.08 -9.91 4.60
N TRP A 239 -28.41 -10.79 5.55
CA TRP A 239 -28.23 -12.23 5.44
C TRP A 239 -29.57 -12.96 5.57
N GLN A 240 -29.85 -13.88 4.65
CA GLN A 240 -31.01 -14.75 4.64
C GLN A 240 -30.61 -16.15 5.12
N VAL A 241 -31.42 -16.77 5.97
CA VAL A 241 -31.16 -18.15 6.41
C VAL A 241 -31.72 -19.12 5.37
N LEU A 242 -30.84 -19.85 4.68
CA LEU A 242 -31.22 -20.95 3.80
C LEU A 242 -31.14 -22.28 4.53
N ARG A 243 -32.05 -23.18 4.19
CA ARG A 243 -32.11 -24.56 4.69
C ARG A 243 -32.17 -25.50 3.51
N GLU A 244 -31.30 -26.51 3.50
CA GLU A 244 -31.26 -27.55 2.48
C GLU A 244 -31.65 -28.88 3.10
N TYR A 245 -32.71 -29.50 2.56
CA TYR A 245 -33.26 -30.76 3.05
C TYR A 245 -32.85 -31.92 2.14
N GLY A 246 -32.51 -33.07 2.74
CA GLY A 246 -32.18 -34.30 2.03
C GLY A 246 -33.39 -35.11 1.54
N PHE A 247 -33.15 -36.16 0.75
CA PHE A 247 -34.15 -36.94 -0.01
C PHE A 247 -35.00 -37.94 0.82
N GLN A 248 -35.24 -37.68 2.11
CA GLN A 248 -35.97 -38.52 3.10
C GLN A 248 -35.18 -39.68 3.74
N GLU A 249 -34.74 -39.45 4.99
CA GLU A 249 -34.97 -40.24 6.23
C GLU A 249 -34.29 -39.43 7.36
N GLY A 250 -34.97 -39.20 8.50
CA GLY A 250 -34.46 -38.31 9.58
C GLY A 250 -35.32 -37.09 9.92
N GLN A 251 -36.62 -37.28 10.07
CA GLN A 251 -37.59 -36.19 10.16
C GLN A 251 -37.44 -35.34 11.44
N GLY A 252 -37.05 -34.08 11.27
CA GLY A 252 -37.32 -33.01 12.23
C GLY A 252 -36.13 -32.42 12.98
N VAL A 253 -34.91 -32.94 12.79
CA VAL A 253 -33.72 -32.37 13.43
C VAL A 253 -33.07 -31.37 12.46
N GLU A 254 -33.49 -30.12 12.57
CA GLU A 254 -32.87 -29.00 11.86
C GLU A 254 -31.62 -28.51 12.60
N GLY A 255 -30.64 -28.07 11.83
CA GLY A 255 -29.58 -27.22 12.34
C GLY A 255 -30.08 -25.82 12.65
N LYS A 256 -29.32 -25.09 13.46
CA LYS A 256 -29.59 -23.71 13.85
C LYS A 256 -28.39 -22.83 13.57
N VAL A 257 -28.68 -21.56 13.25
CA VAL A 257 -27.69 -20.50 13.19
C VAL A 257 -28.06 -19.45 14.22
N GLU A 258 -27.16 -19.23 15.18
CA GLU A 258 -27.38 -18.33 16.31
C GLU A 258 -26.17 -17.44 16.51
N ARG A 259 -26.37 -16.25 17.08
CA ARG A 259 -25.24 -15.40 17.49
C ARG A 259 -24.59 -16.02 18.73
N ASN A 260 -23.27 -16.11 18.71
CA ASN A 260 -22.45 -16.51 19.85
C ASN A 260 -21.39 -15.44 20.13
N ILE A 261 -20.93 -15.37 21.38
CA ILE A 261 -19.71 -14.64 21.73
C ILE A 261 -18.69 -15.69 22.18
N ASP A 262 -17.63 -15.84 21.40
CA ASP A 262 -16.53 -16.75 21.68
C ASP A 262 -15.22 -15.97 21.75
N GLU A 263 -14.45 -16.17 22.81
CA GLU A 263 -13.21 -15.42 23.08
C GLU A 263 -13.35 -13.89 22.96
N GLY A 264 -14.51 -13.35 23.37
CA GLY A 264 -14.80 -11.91 23.33
C GLY A 264 -15.13 -11.36 21.93
N ARG A 265 -15.32 -12.22 20.93
CA ARG A 265 -15.70 -11.83 19.56
C ARG A 265 -17.09 -12.35 19.22
N LEU A 266 -17.83 -11.55 18.48
CA LEU A 266 -19.10 -11.97 17.91
C LEU A 266 -18.86 -12.99 16.79
N ALA A 267 -19.63 -14.07 16.80
CA ALA A 267 -19.62 -15.10 15.77
C ALA A 267 -21.05 -15.57 15.47
N MET A 268 -21.26 -16.06 14.26
CA MET A 268 -22.42 -16.87 13.92
C MET A 268 -22.05 -18.34 14.10
N ARG A 269 -22.81 -19.05 14.93
CA ARG A 269 -22.59 -20.47 15.24
C ARG A 269 -23.62 -21.32 14.53
N PHE A 270 -23.15 -22.27 13.72
CA PHE A 270 -23.96 -23.28 13.06
C PHE A 270 -23.90 -24.56 13.88
N THR A 271 -25.04 -25.01 14.40
CA THR A 271 -25.12 -26.22 15.22
C THR A 271 -26.16 -27.19 14.72
N ARG A 272 -25.84 -28.47 14.78
CA ARG A 272 -26.79 -29.58 14.61
C ARG A 272 -26.29 -30.79 15.39
N ALA A 273 -27.19 -31.46 16.12
CA ALA A 273 -26.90 -32.63 16.93
C ALA A 273 -28.05 -33.64 16.84
N ASP A 274 -27.77 -34.91 17.16
CA ASP A 274 -28.73 -36.02 17.12
C ASP A 274 -29.36 -36.25 15.74
N SER A 275 -28.63 -35.96 14.66
CA SER A 275 -29.08 -36.14 13.27
C SER A 275 -29.34 -37.59 12.89
N ARG A 276 -28.80 -38.56 13.64
CA ARG A 276 -28.82 -40.00 13.31
C ARG A 276 -28.24 -40.32 11.94
N GLY A 277 -27.24 -39.56 11.51
CA GLY A 277 -26.53 -39.80 10.25
C GLY A 277 -27.28 -39.28 9.01
N THR A 278 -28.09 -38.25 9.18
CA THR A 278 -28.99 -37.74 8.12
C THR A 278 -28.51 -36.38 7.63
N HIS A 279 -28.75 -36.07 6.36
CA HIS A 279 -28.29 -34.83 5.74
C HIS A 279 -29.15 -33.62 6.14
N PHE A 280 -28.50 -32.49 6.39
CA PHE A 280 -29.12 -31.16 6.41
C PHE A 280 -28.07 -30.08 6.17
N GLY A 281 -28.43 -29.06 5.40
CA GLY A 281 -27.64 -27.85 5.24
C GLY A 281 -28.32 -26.64 5.87
N ILE A 282 -27.53 -25.78 6.51
CA ILE A 282 -27.97 -24.46 6.96
C ILE A 282 -26.93 -23.40 6.63
N PHE A 283 -27.38 -22.33 5.98
CA PHE A 283 -26.52 -21.29 5.44
C PHE A 283 -27.05 -19.90 5.73
N LEU A 284 -26.14 -18.95 5.85
CA LEU A 284 -26.41 -17.53 5.68
C LEU A 284 -26.07 -17.18 4.23
N PHE A 285 -27.06 -16.69 3.48
CA PHE A 285 -26.93 -16.25 2.10
C PHE A 285 -27.09 -14.73 2.01
N GLN A 286 -26.24 -14.10 1.22
CA GLN A 286 -26.35 -12.69 0.86
C GLN A 286 -26.38 -12.57 -0.66
N GLU A 287 -27.46 -11.98 -1.16
CA GLU A 287 -27.53 -11.53 -2.55
C GLU A 287 -26.65 -10.29 -2.73
N MET A 288 -25.82 -10.28 -3.77
CA MET A 288 -24.85 -9.22 -4.03
C MET A 288 -25.22 -8.41 -5.26
N ASP A 289 -25.60 -9.09 -6.35
CA ASP A 289 -25.87 -8.53 -7.69
C ASP A 289 -24.82 -7.49 -8.12
N ARG A 290 -23.56 -7.90 -8.22
CA ARG A 290 -22.43 -7.00 -8.55
C ARG A 290 -21.67 -7.39 -9.80
N ASP A 291 -21.50 -6.43 -10.71
CA ASP A 291 -20.51 -6.53 -11.78
C ASP A 291 -19.11 -6.47 -11.15
N VAL A 292 -18.28 -7.45 -11.49
CA VAL A 292 -16.91 -7.60 -11.00
C VAL A 292 -15.92 -7.69 -12.15
N SER A 293 -16.37 -7.48 -13.39
CA SER A 293 -15.55 -7.63 -14.60
C SER A 293 -14.36 -6.68 -14.66
N GLU A 294 -14.43 -5.55 -13.96
CA GLU A 294 -13.38 -4.54 -13.85
C GLU A 294 -12.28 -4.90 -12.85
N PHE A 295 -12.55 -5.78 -11.88
CA PHE A 295 -11.55 -6.17 -10.90
C PHE A 295 -10.48 -7.06 -11.54
N SER A 296 -9.23 -6.77 -11.19
CA SER A 296 -8.08 -7.60 -11.52
C SER A 296 -7.92 -8.75 -10.51
N SER A 297 -8.40 -8.55 -9.27
CA SER A 297 -8.38 -9.54 -8.21
C SER A 297 -9.64 -9.53 -7.38
N LEU A 298 -10.10 -10.71 -6.97
CA LEU A 298 -11.16 -10.94 -5.99
C LEU A 298 -10.63 -11.94 -4.94
N LYS A 299 -10.58 -11.53 -3.67
CA LYS A 299 -10.00 -12.33 -2.57
C LYS A 299 -11.03 -12.60 -1.49
N LEU A 300 -11.26 -13.88 -1.20
CA LEU A 300 -12.11 -14.33 -0.10
C LEU A 300 -11.27 -14.47 1.19
N THR A 301 -11.76 -13.91 2.28
CA THR A 301 -11.18 -14.02 3.62
C THR A 301 -12.22 -14.48 4.62
N LEU A 302 -11.82 -15.36 5.54
CA LEU A 302 -12.68 -15.97 6.54
C LEU A 302 -11.95 -16.04 7.87
N ARG A 303 -12.69 -15.86 8.98
CA ARG A 303 -12.24 -16.19 10.33
C ARG A 303 -13.23 -17.16 10.96
N MET A 304 -12.80 -18.38 11.24
CA MET A 304 -13.70 -19.48 11.63
C MET A 304 -13.05 -20.45 12.61
N LYS A 305 -13.89 -21.29 13.21
CA LYS A 305 -13.50 -22.35 14.14
C LYS A 305 -14.39 -23.57 13.94
N LEU A 306 -13.80 -24.75 13.83
CA LEU A 306 -14.55 -26.02 13.75
C LEU A 306 -14.52 -26.72 15.11
N ILE A 307 -15.69 -26.94 15.69
CA ILE A 307 -15.84 -27.54 17.02
C ILE A 307 -16.17 -29.04 16.87
N ASN A 308 -17.16 -29.37 16.05
CA ASN A 308 -17.61 -30.75 15.85
C ASN A 308 -18.00 -31.04 14.39
N GLN A 309 -17.72 -32.28 13.97
CA GLN A 309 -18.00 -32.84 12.65
C GLN A 309 -18.17 -34.36 12.83
N SER A 310 -19.41 -34.87 12.78
CA SER A 310 -19.65 -36.31 12.90
C SER A 310 -19.45 -37.06 11.58
N LEU A 311 -19.82 -36.47 10.44
CA LEU A 311 -19.59 -37.00 9.10
C LEU A 311 -18.13 -36.76 8.66
N PRO A 312 -17.30 -37.79 8.43
CA PRO A 312 -15.90 -37.60 8.04
C PRO A 312 -15.73 -37.02 6.63
N GLY A 313 -14.71 -36.16 6.46
CA GLY A 313 -14.37 -35.55 5.18
C GLY A 313 -15.52 -34.71 4.62
N GLY A 314 -15.81 -34.88 3.32
CA GLY A 314 -16.93 -34.27 2.61
C GLY A 314 -18.13 -35.21 2.41
N GLY A 315 -18.20 -36.33 3.16
CA GLY A 315 -19.14 -37.41 2.89
C GLY A 315 -18.85 -38.19 1.60
N TYR A 316 -19.82 -39.00 1.16
CA TYR A 316 -19.64 -39.87 -0.01
C TYR A 316 -19.47 -39.10 -1.33
N MET A 317 -20.11 -37.92 -1.45
CA MET A 317 -20.07 -37.11 -2.67
C MET A 317 -19.06 -35.96 -2.61
N GLY A 318 -18.44 -35.70 -1.45
CA GLY A 318 -17.55 -34.55 -1.28
C GLY A 318 -18.31 -33.22 -1.27
N SER A 319 -19.53 -33.21 -0.72
CA SER A 319 -20.45 -32.06 -0.73
C SER A 319 -20.95 -31.66 0.66
N GLU A 320 -20.54 -32.35 1.72
CA GLU A 320 -21.04 -32.15 3.09
C GLU A 320 -19.88 -31.84 4.04
N TYR A 321 -19.79 -30.60 4.50
CA TYR A 321 -18.71 -30.12 5.34
C TYR A 321 -19.20 -29.30 6.54
N PRO A 322 -18.54 -29.39 7.71
CA PRO A 322 -18.91 -28.66 8.92
C PRO A 322 -18.82 -27.14 8.76
N LEU A 323 -18.10 -26.64 7.76
CA LEU A 323 -18.20 -25.26 7.29
C LEU A 323 -17.87 -25.20 5.80
N MET A 324 -18.63 -24.42 5.04
CA MET A 324 -18.38 -24.16 3.63
C MET A 324 -18.81 -22.74 3.25
N VAL A 325 -18.17 -22.21 2.22
CA VAL A 325 -18.53 -20.97 1.55
C VAL A 325 -18.77 -21.26 0.08
N ARG A 326 -19.88 -20.78 -0.48
CA ARG A 326 -20.14 -20.82 -1.92
C ARG A 326 -20.26 -19.40 -2.44
N ILE A 327 -19.66 -19.16 -3.60
CA ILE A 327 -19.79 -17.91 -4.35
C ILE A 327 -20.48 -18.26 -5.67
N ASP A 328 -21.67 -17.70 -5.88
CA ASP A 328 -22.44 -17.83 -7.12
C ASP A 328 -22.10 -16.67 -8.06
N TYR A 329 -21.81 -16.97 -9.32
CA TYR A 329 -21.41 -15.95 -10.30
C TYR A 329 -21.92 -16.25 -11.72
N ARG A 330 -22.02 -15.19 -12.53
CA ARG A 330 -22.34 -15.27 -13.95
C ARG A 330 -21.11 -14.96 -14.79
N PHE A 331 -21.09 -15.56 -15.97
CA PHE A 331 -20.11 -15.37 -17.04
C PHE A 331 -20.86 -15.35 -18.39
N PRO A 332 -20.24 -14.97 -19.52
CA PRO A 332 -20.96 -14.78 -20.79
C PRO A 332 -21.76 -15.99 -21.30
N GLY A 333 -21.43 -17.21 -20.85
CA GLY A 333 -22.08 -18.46 -21.25
C GLY A 333 -23.10 -19.02 -20.26
N GLY A 334 -23.32 -18.37 -19.11
CA GLY A 334 -24.27 -18.86 -18.10
C GLY A 334 -23.93 -18.47 -16.67
N GLN A 335 -24.29 -19.34 -15.74
CA GLN A 335 -24.00 -19.19 -14.31
C GLN A 335 -23.20 -20.39 -13.83
N SER A 336 -22.33 -20.17 -12.85
CA SER A 336 -21.55 -21.19 -12.17
C SER A 336 -21.42 -20.80 -10.71
N PHE A 337 -20.86 -21.69 -9.91
CA PHE A 337 -20.53 -21.43 -8.52
C PHE A 337 -19.16 -22.00 -8.20
N GLN A 338 -18.59 -21.52 -7.09
CA GLN A 338 -17.35 -22.04 -6.55
C GLN A 338 -17.50 -22.29 -5.05
N ASP A 339 -17.21 -23.51 -4.63
CA ASP A 339 -17.27 -23.94 -3.23
C ASP A 339 -15.87 -23.96 -2.60
N TYR A 340 -15.81 -23.51 -1.36
CA TYR A 340 -14.67 -23.59 -0.47
C TYR A 340 -15.10 -24.28 0.80
N SER A 341 -14.65 -25.51 0.99
CA SER A 341 -15.11 -26.35 2.08
C SER A 341 -14.00 -26.62 3.08
N LEU A 342 -14.36 -26.80 4.35
CA LEU A 342 -13.42 -26.93 5.46
C LEU A 342 -13.80 -28.11 6.34
N TYR A 343 -12.79 -28.88 6.76
CA TYR A 343 -12.98 -30.04 7.65
C TYR A 343 -11.79 -30.19 8.60
N TYR A 344 -11.95 -30.96 9.68
CA TYR A 344 -10.82 -31.25 10.58
C TYR A 344 -10.48 -32.74 10.67
N GLN A 345 -11.42 -33.63 10.32
CA GLN A 345 -11.21 -35.08 10.37
C GLN A 345 -11.77 -35.80 9.15
N ASN A 346 -11.10 -36.90 8.76
CA ASN A 346 -11.55 -37.79 7.70
C ASN A 346 -11.16 -39.24 8.04
N LYS A 347 -11.65 -39.75 9.18
CA LYS A 347 -11.31 -41.09 9.69
C LYS A 347 -11.70 -42.24 8.75
N ASP A 348 -12.73 -42.02 7.91
CA ASP A 348 -13.27 -43.04 7.02
C ASP A 348 -12.75 -42.91 5.57
N GLY A 349 -11.84 -41.95 5.30
CA GLY A 349 -11.27 -41.76 3.96
C GLY A 349 -12.28 -41.30 2.90
N ASN A 350 -13.31 -40.57 3.32
CA ASN A 350 -14.32 -39.96 2.44
C ASN A 350 -13.70 -38.91 1.49
N ARG A 351 -14.46 -38.51 0.47
CA ARG A 351 -14.00 -37.53 -0.52
C ARG A 351 -13.74 -36.17 0.11
N THR A 352 -12.68 -35.49 -0.34
CA THR A 352 -12.30 -34.16 0.14
C THR A 352 -11.88 -33.24 -1.01
N ASP A 353 -12.42 -33.44 -2.21
CA ASP A 353 -11.95 -32.79 -3.44
C ASP A 353 -11.95 -31.25 -3.36
N THR A 354 -12.93 -30.66 -2.67
CA THR A 354 -13.08 -29.20 -2.45
C THR A 354 -12.76 -28.79 -1.01
N GLY A 355 -12.28 -29.73 -0.20
CA GLY A 355 -12.09 -29.58 1.24
C GLY A 355 -10.66 -29.22 1.61
N THR A 356 -10.50 -28.19 2.43
CA THR A 356 -9.23 -27.87 3.09
C THR A 356 -9.28 -28.34 4.55
N LYS A 357 -8.26 -29.10 4.97
CA LYS A 357 -8.14 -29.55 6.36
C LYS A 357 -7.62 -28.41 7.25
N ILE A 358 -8.32 -28.13 8.35
CA ILE A 358 -7.91 -27.15 9.36
C ILE A 358 -7.92 -27.76 10.78
N PRO A 359 -7.22 -27.15 11.76
CA PRO A 359 -7.25 -27.59 13.16
C PRO A 359 -8.66 -27.58 13.76
N GLN A 360 -8.93 -28.52 14.67
CA GLN A 360 -10.17 -28.56 15.45
C GLN A 360 -10.02 -27.68 16.70
N GLY A 361 -11.07 -26.92 17.03
CA GLY A 361 -11.18 -26.17 18.29
C GLY A 361 -10.44 -24.82 18.30
N GLU A 362 -9.72 -24.48 17.25
CA GLU A 362 -8.91 -23.26 17.14
C GLU A 362 -9.53 -22.26 16.16
N TRP A 363 -9.38 -20.96 16.44
CA TRP A 363 -9.70 -19.90 15.49
C TRP A 363 -8.64 -19.82 14.40
N VAL A 364 -9.07 -19.98 13.16
CA VAL A 364 -8.24 -19.93 11.96
C VAL A 364 -8.63 -18.73 11.12
N GLU A 365 -7.63 -17.94 10.71
CA GLU A 365 -7.76 -16.97 9.61
C GLU A 365 -7.44 -17.71 8.31
N TYR A 366 -8.39 -17.77 7.39
CA TYR A 366 -8.21 -18.39 6.08
C TYR A 366 -8.38 -17.31 5.02
N THR A 367 -7.31 -17.05 4.28
CA THR A 367 -7.41 -16.32 3.01
C THR A 367 -7.31 -17.34 1.92
N LEU A 368 -8.25 -17.29 0.98
CA LEU A 368 -8.21 -18.18 -0.15
C LEU A 368 -6.90 -17.95 -0.93
N PRO A 369 -6.13 -19.01 -1.25
CA PRO A 369 -4.85 -18.85 -1.94
C PRO A 369 -5.02 -18.36 -3.39
N ASP A 370 -6.14 -18.69 -4.01
CA ASP A 370 -6.42 -18.33 -5.40
C ASP A 370 -7.21 -17.03 -5.51
N ASN A 371 -6.86 -16.23 -6.51
CA ASN A 371 -7.68 -15.10 -6.96
C ASN A 371 -8.90 -15.65 -7.71
N LEU A 372 -10.11 -15.29 -7.27
CA LEU A 372 -11.36 -15.75 -7.90
C LEU A 372 -11.48 -15.29 -9.37
N MET A 373 -10.77 -14.22 -9.75
CA MET A 373 -10.72 -13.75 -11.14
C MET A 373 -9.90 -14.66 -12.06
N ASN A 374 -9.23 -15.69 -11.53
CA ASN A 374 -8.53 -16.73 -12.29
C ASN A 374 -9.38 -17.99 -12.49
N LEU A 375 -10.59 -18.07 -11.93
CA LEU A 375 -11.48 -19.21 -12.15
C LEU A 375 -11.82 -19.37 -13.64
N LEU A 376 -12.07 -20.61 -14.03
CA LEU A 376 -12.56 -20.95 -15.36
C LEU A 376 -13.91 -21.65 -15.20
N PRO A 377 -15.03 -21.04 -15.67
CA PRO A 377 -15.10 -19.76 -16.38
C PRO A 377 -14.85 -18.53 -15.48
N LYS A 378 -14.27 -17.47 -16.05
CA LYS A 378 -13.97 -16.22 -15.31
C LYS A 378 -15.26 -15.54 -14.84
N PRO A 379 -15.39 -15.20 -13.54
CA PRO A 379 -16.50 -14.40 -13.05
C PRO A 379 -16.56 -13.02 -13.71
N GLN A 380 -17.76 -12.61 -14.12
CA GLN A 380 -18.05 -11.24 -14.54
C GLN A 380 -19.07 -10.56 -13.63
N HIS A 381 -19.94 -11.33 -13.01
CA HIS A 381 -20.98 -10.80 -12.13
C HIS A 381 -21.19 -11.72 -10.93
N LEU A 382 -21.06 -11.23 -9.71
CA LEU A 382 -21.40 -11.97 -8.50
C LEU A 382 -22.91 -11.93 -8.28
N VAL A 383 -23.51 -13.10 -8.12
CA VAL A 383 -24.94 -13.25 -7.81
C VAL A 383 -25.12 -13.20 -6.30
N GLY A 384 -24.34 -13.98 -5.57
CA GLY A 384 -24.41 -14.02 -4.12
C GLY A 384 -23.29 -14.84 -3.50
N ILE A 385 -23.24 -14.78 -2.18
CA ILE A 385 -22.34 -15.55 -1.35
C ILE A 385 -23.13 -16.23 -0.25
N GLN A 386 -22.81 -17.49 0.03
CA GLN A 386 -23.37 -18.20 1.17
C GLN A 386 -22.26 -18.79 2.04
N VAL A 387 -22.50 -18.83 3.34
CA VAL A 387 -21.63 -19.47 4.32
C VAL A 387 -22.45 -20.25 5.33
N GLY A 388 -22.00 -21.45 5.67
CA GLY A 388 -22.73 -22.29 6.60
C GLY A 388 -22.17 -23.70 6.67
N ALA A 389 -22.99 -24.63 7.13
CA ALA A 389 -22.59 -26.00 7.40
C ALA A 389 -23.58 -26.98 6.78
N SER A 390 -23.06 -28.12 6.34
CA SER A 390 -23.85 -29.20 5.75
C SER A 390 -23.30 -30.56 6.16
N GLY A 391 -24.17 -31.50 6.46
CA GLY A 391 -23.79 -32.86 6.86
C GLY A 391 -24.72 -33.46 7.90
N TRP A 392 -24.15 -34.34 8.73
CA TRP A 392 -24.87 -35.01 9.82
C TRP A 392 -24.98 -34.13 11.06
N ASP A 393 -24.05 -34.26 12.01
CA ASP A 393 -23.90 -33.36 13.15
C ASP A 393 -22.68 -32.48 12.94
N PHE A 394 -22.85 -31.20 13.20
CA PHE A 394 -21.81 -30.20 13.03
C PHE A 394 -21.93 -29.12 14.09
N ASP A 395 -20.79 -28.54 14.42
CA ASP A 395 -20.68 -27.37 15.27
C ASP A 395 -19.51 -26.53 14.77
N SER A 396 -19.82 -25.37 14.22
CA SER A 396 -18.82 -24.47 13.64
C SER A 396 -19.22 -23.02 13.88
N GLU A 397 -18.20 -22.16 13.90
CA GLU A 397 -18.36 -20.74 14.15
C GLU A 397 -17.64 -19.94 13.07
N ILE A 398 -18.26 -18.85 12.65
CA ILE A 398 -17.65 -17.86 11.78
C ILE A 398 -17.81 -16.47 12.39
N SER A 399 -16.71 -15.74 12.55
CA SER A 399 -16.71 -14.36 13.07
C SER A 399 -16.42 -13.33 11.99
N ARG A 400 -15.91 -13.75 10.83
CA ARG A 400 -15.71 -12.87 9.68
C ARG A 400 -15.82 -13.62 8.37
N ILE A 401 -16.49 -13.01 7.40
CA ILE A 401 -16.43 -13.32 5.98
C ILE A 401 -16.26 -12.02 5.20
N GLY A 402 -15.34 -11.97 4.24
CA GLY A 402 -15.10 -10.80 3.40
C GLY A 402 -14.67 -11.19 2.00
N LEU A 403 -15.07 -10.41 1.01
CA LEU A 403 -14.73 -10.58 -0.40
C LEU A 403 -14.28 -9.23 -0.95
N THR A 404 -12.98 -9.07 -1.16
CA THR A 404 -12.41 -7.78 -1.60
C THR A 404 -11.99 -7.80 -3.06
N GLY A 405 -12.40 -6.78 -3.82
CA GLY A 405 -12.01 -6.54 -5.20
C GLY A 405 -10.93 -5.47 -5.37
N GLU A 406 -9.89 -5.73 -6.19
CA GLU A 406 -8.82 -4.77 -6.57
C GLU A 406 -8.66 -4.66 -8.09
#